data_AF-A0A5M6J376-F1
#
_entry.id   AF-A0A5M6J376-F1
#
_cell.length_a   1.000
_cell.length_b   1.000
_cell.length_c   1.000
_cell.angle_alpha   90.00
_cell.angle_beta   90.00
_cell.angle_gamma   90.00
#
_symmetry.space_group_name_H-M   'P 1'
#
loop_
_entity.id
_entity.type
_entity.pdbx_description
1 polymer ?
#
loop_
_entity_poly.entity_id
_entity_poly.type
_entity_poly.pdbx_seq_one_letter_code
_entity_poly.pdbx_strand_id
1 'polypeptide(L)'
;MAVFPPLARIAAPVPSRRTRAGAGMTSLPAGGAGDAAMHIGIDLGGTKVEVALTGPRFDAPLLRAREPTEQSGVPALVAQIARLVARARAAAGEAPVTLGVGLPGSIDPERDRVRNCGLPWLDGAPLPALLRAATGLVPVLINDGHAFALSEALLGAGRGHRLVLGLTLGTGAGGGVVIDGALWPGRHGIGGEWGHMCIEAGGRPCYCGRRGCVEQYLSGTALERRYRELGGPVLRLPAIVARAGEDTVAAQVLAEAAGWFGLAVGSLVNLLDPDVIVLGGGLSQLDVLFGEGRAAMARQAMTETLQTLLLPPRLGDSSGVLGAALIGATVGA
;
A
#
# COMPACT_ATOMS: atom_id res chain seq x y z
N MET A 1 39.81 7.69 36.18
CA MET A 1 40.55 8.27 35.04
C MET A 1 41.06 7.12 34.19
N ALA A 2 40.37 6.81 33.10
CA ALA A 2 40.83 5.89 32.06
C ALA A 2 40.56 6.55 30.71
N VAL A 3 41.61 6.59 29.89
CA VAL A 3 41.79 7.44 28.72
C VAL A 3 41.17 6.76 27.50
N PHE A 4 40.29 7.47 26.79
CA PHE A 4 39.75 7.03 25.49
C PHE A 4 40.82 7.19 24.38
N PRO A 5 40.91 6.27 23.40
CA PRO A 5 41.80 6.41 22.26
C PRO A 5 41.27 7.45 21.25
N PRO A 6 42.12 8.02 20.38
CA PRO A 6 41.77 9.15 19.52
C PRO A 6 40.87 8.72 18.35
N LEU A 7 39.90 9.59 18.04
CA LEU A 7 39.00 9.49 16.89
C LEU A 7 39.81 9.40 15.58
N ALA A 8 39.66 8.28 14.87
CA ALA A 8 40.19 8.13 13.52
C ALA A 8 39.45 9.05 12.55
N ARG A 9 40.24 9.64 11.64
CA ARG A 9 39.88 10.65 10.64
C ARG A 9 38.64 10.29 9.84
N ILE A 10 37.67 11.20 9.83
CA ILE A 10 36.54 11.23 8.90
C ILE A 10 37.12 11.27 7.47
N ALA A 11 36.84 10.24 6.69
CA ALA A 11 37.19 10.19 5.28
C ALA A 11 36.46 11.31 4.52
N ALA A 12 37.20 11.97 3.62
CA ALA A 12 36.72 13.05 2.76
C ALA A 12 35.49 12.64 1.92
N PRO A 13 34.62 13.59 1.54
CA PRO A 13 33.39 13.29 0.80
C PRO A 13 33.71 12.70 -0.57
N VAL A 14 33.12 11.55 -0.87
CA VAL A 14 33.08 10.98 -2.21
C VAL A 14 32.32 11.96 -3.11
N PRO A 15 32.86 12.35 -4.29
CA PRO A 15 32.20 13.33 -5.15
C PRO A 15 30.84 12.79 -5.61
N SER A 16 29.78 13.53 -5.30
CA SER A 16 28.43 13.24 -5.72
C SER A 16 28.36 13.23 -7.25
N ARG A 17 28.11 12.07 -7.84
CA ARG A 17 27.54 12.01 -9.19
C ARG A 17 26.17 12.68 -9.11
N ARG A 18 26.00 13.80 -9.83
CA ARG A 18 24.72 14.46 -10.05
C ARG A 18 23.75 13.45 -10.67
N THR A 19 22.98 12.76 -9.84
CA THR A 19 21.74 12.11 -10.27
C THR A 19 20.69 13.20 -10.37
N ARG A 20 19.94 13.19 -11.48
CA ARG A 20 18.86 14.14 -11.75
C ARG A 20 17.92 14.19 -10.54
N ALA A 21 17.86 15.36 -9.91
CA ALA A 21 16.78 15.73 -9.02
C ALA A 21 15.47 15.72 -9.81
N GLY A 22 14.40 15.17 -9.20
CA GLY A 22 13.05 15.30 -9.76
C GLY A 22 12.10 14.12 -9.50
N ALA A 23 12.15 13.45 -8.35
CA ALA A 23 10.96 12.75 -7.85
C ALA A 23 10.18 13.75 -6.98
N GLY A 24 9.59 14.74 -7.65
CA GLY A 24 8.67 15.69 -7.01
C GLY A 24 7.32 15.02 -6.73
N MET A 25 6.60 15.54 -5.73
CA MET A 25 5.19 15.23 -5.50
C MET A 25 4.41 15.19 -6.83
N THR A 26 3.92 14.02 -7.22
CA THR A 26 3.11 13.85 -8.42
C THR A 26 1.66 14.25 -8.13
N SER A 27 1.33 15.53 -8.33
CA SER A 27 -0.06 16.00 -8.35
C SER A 27 -0.71 15.65 -9.70
N LEU A 28 -2.03 15.40 -9.71
CA LEU A 28 -2.78 15.36 -10.97
C LEU A 28 -2.64 16.71 -11.70
N PRO A 29 -2.49 16.73 -13.04
CA PRO A 29 -2.45 17.98 -13.79
C PRO A 29 -3.77 18.72 -13.65
N ALA A 30 -3.72 19.98 -13.24
CA ALA A 30 -4.86 20.88 -13.35
C ALA A 30 -4.96 21.35 -14.81
N GLY A 31 -5.91 20.77 -15.55
CA GLY A 31 -6.51 21.31 -16.77
C GLY A 31 -5.56 21.73 -17.90
N GLY A 32 -5.26 20.80 -18.82
CA GLY A 32 -4.67 21.11 -20.13
C GLY A 32 -4.30 19.85 -20.89
N ALA A 33 -4.87 19.64 -22.08
CA ALA A 33 -4.68 18.52 -23.04
C ALA A 33 -4.89 17.07 -22.53
N GLY A 34 -4.67 16.79 -21.23
CA GLY A 34 -4.92 15.51 -20.57
C GLY A 34 -6.40 15.17 -20.34
N ASP A 35 -7.32 16.04 -20.76
CA ASP A 35 -8.78 15.89 -20.56
C ASP A 35 -9.43 14.88 -21.54
N ALA A 36 -8.63 14.27 -22.44
CA ALA A 36 -9.08 13.23 -23.38
C ALA A 36 -8.34 11.89 -23.22
N ALA A 37 -7.33 11.82 -22.34
CA ALA A 37 -6.57 10.59 -22.13
C ALA A 37 -7.37 9.62 -21.27
N MET A 38 -7.41 8.35 -21.68
CA MET A 38 -7.99 7.27 -20.89
C MET A 38 -6.90 6.58 -20.09
N HIS A 39 -7.23 6.05 -18.90
CA HIS A 39 -6.23 5.50 -17.99
C HIS A 39 -6.46 4.01 -17.75
N ILE A 40 -5.47 3.20 -18.11
CA ILE A 40 -5.46 1.76 -17.87
C ILE A 40 -4.76 1.50 -16.54
N GLY A 41 -5.49 0.89 -15.61
CA GLY A 41 -4.94 0.34 -14.37
C GLY A 41 -4.87 -1.17 -14.45
N ILE A 42 -3.75 -1.74 -14.04
CA ILE A 42 -3.59 -3.17 -13.77
C ILE A 42 -3.35 -3.35 -12.27
N ASP A 43 -4.09 -4.23 -11.63
CA ASP A 43 -3.82 -4.69 -10.26
C ASP A 43 -3.38 -6.15 -10.31
N LEU A 44 -2.08 -6.37 -10.14
CA LEU A 44 -1.45 -7.68 -10.14
C LEU A 44 -1.52 -8.28 -8.73
N GLY A 45 -2.54 -9.07 -8.43
CA GLY A 45 -2.61 -9.83 -7.18
C GLY A 45 -1.93 -11.20 -7.28
N GLY A 46 -1.73 -11.85 -6.12
CA GLY A 46 -1.14 -13.19 -6.09
C GLY A 46 -2.01 -14.28 -6.74
N THR A 47 -3.33 -14.10 -6.71
CA THR A 47 -4.31 -15.07 -7.26
C THR A 47 -5.06 -14.57 -8.48
N LYS A 48 -5.21 -13.25 -8.63
CA LYS A 48 -5.98 -12.62 -9.71
C LYS A 48 -5.25 -11.39 -10.22
N VAL A 49 -5.34 -11.16 -11.53
CA VAL A 49 -5.00 -9.89 -12.18
C VAL A 49 -6.29 -9.19 -12.57
N GLU A 50 -6.40 -7.92 -12.22
CA GLU A 50 -7.53 -7.07 -12.59
C GLU A 50 -7.07 -5.96 -13.53
N VAL A 51 -7.90 -5.64 -14.53
CA VAL A 51 -7.71 -4.49 -15.42
C VAL A 51 -8.92 -3.57 -15.34
N ALA A 52 -8.68 -2.27 -15.32
CA ALA A 52 -9.70 -1.24 -15.49
C ALA A 52 -9.28 -0.22 -16.54
N LEU A 53 -10.24 0.24 -17.34
CA LEU A 53 -10.11 1.43 -18.17
C LEU A 53 -11.01 2.52 -17.58
N THR A 54 -10.44 3.68 -17.30
CA THR A 54 -11.18 4.83 -16.76
C THR A 54 -11.09 6.02 -17.71
N GLY A 55 -12.13 6.85 -17.69
CA GLY A 55 -12.10 8.15 -18.34
C GLY A 55 -11.23 9.16 -17.61
N PRO A 56 -10.99 10.34 -18.23
CA PRO A 56 -10.18 11.41 -17.65
C PRO A 56 -10.63 11.86 -16.26
N ARG A 57 -11.93 11.74 -15.95
CA ARG A 57 -12.52 12.19 -14.67
C ARG A 57 -12.64 11.07 -13.63
N PHE A 58 -12.17 9.86 -13.93
CA PHE A 58 -12.21 8.71 -13.01
C PHE A 58 -13.60 8.45 -12.39
N ASP A 59 -14.65 8.62 -13.20
CA ASP A 59 -16.03 8.27 -12.91
C ASP A 59 -16.20 6.73 -12.90
N ALA A 60 -17.19 6.15 -13.57
CA ALA A 60 -17.31 4.70 -13.64
C ALA A 60 -16.29 4.11 -14.63
N PRO A 61 -15.63 2.97 -14.32
CA PRO A 61 -14.78 2.29 -15.29
C PRO A 61 -15.55 1.90 -16.56
N LEU A 62 -15.01 2.24 -17.72
CA LEU A 62 -15.54 1.89 -19.05
C LEU A 62 -15.34 0.40 -19.36
N LEU A 63 -14.26 -0.16 -18.83
CA LEU A 63 -13.97 -1.59 -18.89
C LEU A 63 -13.44 -2.03 -17.54
N ARG A 64 -13.88 -3.20 -17.11
CA ARG A 64 -13.32 -3.91 -15.95
C ARG A 64 -13.32 -5.41 -16.21
N ALA A 65 -12.20 -6.07 -15.96
CA ALA A 65 -12.11 -7.52 -16.06
C ALA A 65 -11.14 -8.07 -15.02
N ARG A 66 -11.40 -9.29 -14.55
CA ARG A 66 -10.53 -10.03 -13.64
C ARG A 66 -10.27 -11.42 -14.20
N GLU A 67 -9.03 -11.88 -14.07
CA GLU A 67 -8.62 -13.22 -14.48
C GLU A 67 -7.69 -13.83 -13.41
N PRO A 68 -7.57 -15.16 -13.31
CA PRO A 68 -6.57 -15.78 -12.44
C PRO A 68 -5.16 -15.34 -12.83
N THR A 69 -4.29 -15.07 -11.85
CA THR A 69 -2.89 -14.70 -12.11
C THR A 69 -2.14 -15.88 -12.71
N GLU A 70 -1.49 -15.64 -13.85
CA GLU A 70 -0.60 -16.62 -14.47
C GLU A 70 0.62 -16.90 -13.56
N GLN A 71 0.86 -18.18 -13.27
CA GLN A 71 1.90 -18.64 -12.34
C GLN A 71 3.08 -19.34 -13.06
N SER A 72 2.98 -19.55 -14.38
CA SER A 72 3.98 -20.26 -15.19
C SER A 72 5.27 -19.45 -15.43
N GLY A 73 5.44 -18.31 -14.75
CA GLY A 73 6.62 -17.47 -14.76
C GLY A 73 6.44 -16.11 -15.44
N VAL A 74 7.47 -15.28 -15.34
CA VAL A 74 7.47 -13.87 -15.78
C VAL A 74 7.00 -13.69 -17.24
N PRO A 75 7.46 -14.47 -18.24
CA PRO A 75 7.05 -14.25 -19.63
C PRO A 75 5.54 -14.47 -19.85
N ALA A 76 4.97 -15.50 -19.21
CA ALA A 76 3.57 -15.83 -19.33
C ALA A 76 2.69 -14.76 -18.64
N LEU A 77 3.11 -14.26 -17.48
CA LEU A 77 2.46 -13.13 -16.81
C LEU A 77 2.49 -11.86 -17.67
N VAL A 78 3.64 -11.52 -18.26
CA VAL A 78 3.77 -10.34 -19.13
C VAL A 78 2.85 -10.46 -20.35
N ALA A 79 2.74 -11.65 -20.94
CA ALA A 79 1.81 -11.90 -22.04
C ALA A 79 0.34 -11.76 -21.60
N GLN A 80 -0.02 -12.23 -20.40
CA GLN A 80 -1.35 -12.04 -19.83
C GLN A 80 -1.68 -10.55 -19.66
N ILE A 81 -0.79 -9.78 -19.04
CA ILE A 81 -0.98 -8.34 -18.83
C ILE A 81 -1.08 -7.62 -20.18
N ALA A 82 -0.23 -7.95 -21.14
CA ALA A 82 -0.27 -7.34 -22.48
C ALA A 82 -1.61 -7.58 -23.19
N ARG A 83 -2.19 -8.79 -23.08
CA ARG A 83 -3.53 -9.09 -23.61
C ARG A 83 -4.62 -8.26 -22.93
N LEU A 84 -4.56 -8.11 -21.61
CA LEU A 84 -5.52 -7.29 -20.86
C LEU A 84 -5.42 -5.81 -21.25
N VAL A 85 -4.19 -5.30 -21.40
CA VAL A 85 -3.92 -3.93 -21.87
C VAL A 85 -4.44 -3.74 -23.30
N ALA A 86 -4.21 -4.69 -24.21
CA ALA A 86 -4.74 -4.62 -25.57
C ALA A 86 -6.28 -4.57 -25.60
N ARG A 87 -6.95 -5.36 -24.73
CA ARG A 87 -8.41 -5.32 -24.58
C ARG A 87 -8.89 -3.96 -24.08
N ALA A 88 -8.23 -3.39 -23.07
CA ALA A 88 -8.56 -2.05 -22.56
C ALA A 88 -8.32 -0.97 -23.61
N ARG A 89 -7.23 -1.04 -24.36
CA ARG A 89 -6.93 -0.10 -25.46
C ARG A 89 -7.96 -0.17 -26.59
N ALA A 90 -8.43 -1.36 -26.94
CA ALA A 90 -9.51 -1.51 -27.92
C ALA A 90 -10.81 -0.84 -27.46
N ALA A 91 -11.13 -0.91 -26.16
CA ALA A 91 -12.28 -0.22 -25.59
C ALA A 91 -12.12 1.31 -25.53
N ALA A 92 -10.88 1.82 -25.49
CA ALA A 92 -10.58 3.25 -25.54
C ALA A 92 -10.70 3.85 -26.96
N GLY A 93 -10.72 3.03 -28.01
CA GLY A 93 -10.74 3.49 -29.40
C GLY A 93 -9.45 4.23 -29.77
N GLU A 94 -9.60 5.42 -30.36
CA GLU A 94 -8.48 6.27 -30.78
C GLU A 94 -7.93 7.18 -29.65
N ALA A 95 -8.56 7.16 -28.47
CA ALA A 95 -8.12 7.99 -27.35
C ALA A 95 -6.68 7.62 -26.92
N PRO A 96 -5.82 8.60 -26.59
CA PRO A 96 -4.54 8.34 -25.94
C PRO A 96 -4.75 7.56 -24.64
N VAL A 97 -3.88 6.58 -24.37
CA VAL A 97 -3.96 5.75 -23.16
C VAL A 97 -2.68 5.83 -22.33
N THR A 98 -2.85 5.89 -21.01
CA THR A 98 -1.75 5.67 -20.04
C THR A 98 -1.84 4.27 -19.43
N LEU A 99 -0.74 3.79 -18.86
CA LEU A 99 -0.67 2.48 -18.20
C LEU A 99 -0.03 2.62 -16.84
N GLY A 100 -0.77 2.29 -15.79
CA GLY A 100 -0.21 2.04 -14.47
C GLY A 100 -0.47 0.62 -13.99
N VAL A 101 0.46 0.10 -13.18
CA VAL A 101 0.48 -1.31 -12.76
C VAL A 101 0.77 -1.39 -11.26
N GLY A 102 -0.25 -1.75 -10.49
CA GLY A 102 -0.16 -2.13 -9.09
C GLY A 102 0.41 -3.53 -8.93
N LEU A 103 1.29 -3.72 -7.95
CA LEU A 103 1.84 -5.03 -7.59
C LEU A 103 2.06 -5.13 -6.06
N PRO A 104 1.99 -6.35 -5.47
CA PRO A 104 2.29 -6.60 -4.06
C PRO A 104 3.80 -6.62 -3.87
N GLY A 105 4.45 -5.48 -4.10
CA GLY A 105 5.89 -5.30 -4.07
C GLY A 105 6.27 -3.86 -4.40
N SER A 106 7.56 -3.58 -4.54
CA SER A 106 8.05 -2.26 -4.92
C SER A 106 9.04 -2.35 -6.09
N ILE A 107 9.28 -1.22 -6.76
CA ILE A 107 10.35 -1.11 -7.74
C ILE A 107 11.57 -0.49 -7.06
N ASP A 108 12.72 -1.10 -7.29
CA ASP A 108 14.01 -0.51 -6.95
C ASP A 108 14.27 0.70 -7.88
N PRO A 109 14.28 1.94 -7.36
CA PRO A 109 14.46 3.13 -8.18
C PRO A 109 15.85 3.20 -8.84
N GLU A 110 16.85 2.46 -8.33
CA GLU A 110 18.19 2.44 -8.92
C GLU A 110 18.35 1.38 -10.02
N ARG A 111 17.63 0.25 -9.90
CA ARG A 111 17.82 -0.93 -10.76
C ARG A 111 16.69 -1.14 -11.76
N ASP A 112 15.56 -0.44 -11.61
CA ASP A 112 14.35 -0.61 -12.41
C ASP A 112 13.85 -2.07 -12.42
N ARG A 113 13.87 -2.69 -11.24
CA ARG A 113 13.52 -4.10 -11.02
C ARG A 113 12.57 -4.27 -9.84
N VAL A 114 11.74 -5.29 -9.90
CA VAL A 114 10.86 -5.68 -8.80
C VAL A 114 11.70 -6.12 -7.59
N ARG A 115 11.24 -5.76 -6.39
CA ARG A 115 11.81 -6.23 -5.12
C ARG A 115 10.74 -6.31 -4.04
N ASN A 116 11.03 -7.09 -2.99
CA ASN A 116 10.16 -7.30 -1.84
C ASN A 116 8.73 -7.72 -2.24
N CYS A 117 8.62 -8.55 -3.27
CA CYS A 117 7.32 -8.93 -3.82
C CYS A 117 6.74 -10.12 -3.06
N GLY A 118 5.44 -10.05 -2.75
CA GLY A 118 4.63 -11.16 -2.25
C GLY A 118 4.51 -12.32 -3.24
N LEU A 119 4.99 -12.15 -4.48
CA LEU A 119 5.24 -13.19 -5.47
C LEU A 119 6.77 -13.33 -5.65
N PRO A 120 7.46 -14.18 -4.86
CA PRO A 120 8.93 -14.20 -4.82
C PRO A 120 9.60 -14.50 -6.16
N TRP A 121 8.90 -15.19 -7.08
CA TRP A 121 9.39 -15.46 -8.43
C TRP A 121 9.42 -14.23 -9.35
N LEU A 122 8.80 -13.12 -8.94
CA LEU A 122 8.91 -11.81 -9.61
C LEU A 122 10.10 -10.99 -9.10
N ASP A 123 10.68 -11.30 -7.94
CA ASP A 123 11.78 -10.50 -7.40
C ASP A 123 12.98 -10.50 -8.35
N GLY A 124 13.53 -9.30 -8.57
CA GLY A 124 14.60 -9.05 -9.53
C GLY A 124 14.16 -8.96 -10.99
N ALA A 125 12.89 -9.23 -11.33
CA ALA A 125 12.41 -9.13 -12.71
C ALA A 125 12.44 -7.66 -13.21
N PRO A 126 12.89 -7.39 -14.45
CA PRO A 126 12.84 -6.07 -15.06
C PRO A 126 11.44 -5.80 -15.64
N LEU A 127 10.41 -5.93 -14.79
CA LEU A 127 9.00 -5.88 -15.18
C LEU A 127 8.61 -4.61 -15.96
N PRO A 128 9.09 -3.39 -15.60
CA PRO A 128 8.82 -2.18 -16.38
C PRO A 128 9.26 -2.31 -17.84
N ALA A 129 10.50 -2.78 -18.07
CA ALA A 129 11.05 -2.95 -19.42
C ALA A 129 10.31 -4.03 -20.22
N LEU A 130 9.95 -5.15 -19.58
CA LEU A 130 9.22 -6.24 -20.22
C LEU A 130 7.80 -5.81 -20.64
N LEU A 131 7.08 -5.10 -19.75
CA LEU A 131 5.76 -4.58 -20.05
C LEU A 131 5.80 -3.51 -21.14
N ARG A 132 6.82 -2.65 -21.13
CA ARG A 132 7.02 -1.66 -22.19
C ARG A 132 7.21 -2.32 -23.55
N ALA A 133 8.06 -3.35 -23.62
CA ALA A 133 8.29 -4.10 -24.85
C ALA A 133 7.01 -4.81 -25.34
N ALA A 134 6.21 -5.37 -24.42
CA ALA A 134 5.01 -6.13 -24.78
C ALA A 134 3.79 -5.26 -25.13
N THR A 135 3.68 -4.05 -24.57
CA THR A 135 2.49 -3.19 -24.73
C THR A 135 2.72 -1.98 -25.63
N GLY A 136 3.98 -1.57 -25.82
CA GLY A 136 4.35 -0.30 -26.46
C GLY A 136 4.04 0.94 -25.61
N LEU A 137 3.55 0.78 -24.38
CA LEU A 137 3.27 1.86 -23.44
C LEU A 137 4.39 1.99 -22.41
N VAL A 138 4.56 3.17 -21.80
CA VAL A 138 5.47 3.35 -20.67
C VAL A 138 4.69 3.05 -19.38
N PRO A 139 4.91 1.90 -18.72
CA PRO A 139 4.16 1.57 -17.53
C PRO A 139 4.70 2.34 -16.32
N VAL A 140 3.79 2.81 -15.46
CA VAL A 140 4.13 3.36 -14.14
C VAL A 140 3.75 2.34 -13.08
N LEU A 141 4.73 1.81 -12.37
CA LEU A 141 4.50 0.76 -11.38
C LEU A 141 4.33 1.36 -9.98
N ILE A 142 3.42 0.79 -9.20
CA ILE A 142 3.07 1.26 -7.85
C ILE A 142 2.85 0.07 -6.92
N ASN A 143 3.28 0.20 -5.67
CA ASN A 143 2.95 -0.78 -4.64
C ASN A 143 1.42 -0.82 -4.42
N ASP A 144 0.85 -1.99 -4.14
CA ASP A 144 -0.58 -2.17 -3.87
C ASP A 144 -1.11 -1.34 -2.69
N GLY A 145 -0.34 -1.23 -1.60
CA GLY A 145 -0.61 -0.32 -0.48
C GLY A 145 -0.57 1.16 -0.86
N HIS A 146 0.38 1.55 -1.72
CA HIS A 146 0.41 2.91 -2.30
C HIS A 146 -0.78 3.17 -3.21
N ALA A 147 -1.17 2.20 -4.03
CA ALA A 147 -2.32 2.30 -4.92
C ALA A 147 -3.62 2.45 -4.11
N PHE A 148 -3.76 1.70 -3.02
CA PHE A 148 -4.85 1.87 -2.06
C PHE A 148 -4.87 3.31 -1.50
N ALA A 149 -3.74 3.79 -0.98
CA ALA A 149 -3.68 5.13 -0.40
C ALA A 149 -4.00 6.23 -1.41
N LEU A 150 -3.44 6.14 -2.63
CA LEU A 150 -3.65 7.11 -3.69
C LEU A 150 -5.11 7.16 -4.15
N SER A 151 -5.74 5.99 -4.35
CA SER A 151 -7.14 5.92 -4.77
C SER A 151 -8.10 6.47 -3.71
N GLU A 152 -7.91 6.10 -2.43
CA GLU A 152 -8.76 6.61 -1.36
C GLU A 152 -8.56 8.11 -1.10
N ALA A 153 -7.33 8.62 -1.27
CA ALA A 153 -7.05 10.05 -1.14
C ALA A 153 -7.68 10.88 -2.26
N LEU A 154 -7.72 10.39 -3.50
CA LEU A 154 -8.20 11.16 -4.65
C LEU A 154 -9.68 10.93 -4.97
N LEU A 155 -10.17 9.70 -4.82
CA LEU A 155 -11.51 9.29 -5.24
C LEU A 155 -12.38 8.82 -4.06
N GLY A 156 -11.76 8.43 -2.95
CA GLY A 156 -12.43 7.74 -1.84
C GLY A 156 -12.68 8.60 -0.59
N ALA A 157 -12.41 8.01 0.57
CA ALA A 157 -12.70 8.60 1.89
C ALA A 157 -11.76 9.74 2.28
N GLY A 158 -10.56 9.80 1.71
CA GLY A 158 -9.57 10.84 1.99
C GLY A 158 -9.73 12.11 1.14
N ARG A 159 -10.69 12.13 0.20
CA ARG A 159 -10.85 13.24 -0.75
C ARG A 159 -11.12 14.56 -0.05
N GLY A 160 -10.32 15.57 -0.39
CA GLY A 160 -10.43 16.93 0.16
C GLY A 160 -9.54 17.18 1.38
N HIS A 161 -8.85 16.16 1.88
CA HIS A 161 -7.83 16.31 2.92
C HIS A 161 -6.44 16.48 2.32
N ARG A 162 -5.56 17.16 3.04
CA ARG A 162 -4.20 17.47 2.59
C ARG A 162 -3.25 16.32 2.85
N LEU A 163 -3.22 15.79 4.07
CA LEU A 163 -2.37 14.66 4.44
C LEU A 163 -3.23 13.44 4.76
N VAL A 164 -3.21 12.48 3.85
CA VAL A 164 -3.98 11.23 3.92
C VAL A 164 -3.04 10.06 4.16
N LEU A 165 -3.29 9.28 5.21
CA LEU A 165 -2.69 7.96 5.37
C LEU A 165 -3.69 6.91 4.91
N GLY A 166 -3.37 6.18 3.84
CA GLY A 166 -4.11 4.97 3.48
C GLY A 166 -3.40 3.76 4.07
N LEU A 167 -4.03 3.07 5.01
CA LEU A 167 -3.49 1.88 5.65
C LEU A 167 -4.37 0.67 5.31
N THR A 168 -3.78 -0.48 5.02
CA THR A 168 -4.50 -1.74 4.82
C THR A 168 -4.12 -2.76 5.87
N LEU A 169 -5.12 -3.47 6.39
CA LEU A 169 -4.96 -4.63 7.27
C LEU A 169 -5.75 -5.81 6.71
N GLY A 170 -5.05 -6.85 6.29
CA GLY A 170 -5.61 -8.07 5.71
C GLY A 170 -4.82 -9.28 6.16
N THR A 171 -4.36 -10.10 5.21
CA THR A 171 -3.38 -11.17 5.51
C THR A 171 -2.04 -10.61 6.00
N GLY A 172 -1.68 -9.43 5.50
CA GLY A 172 -0.54 -8.62 5.93
C GLY A 172 -0.95 -7.18 6.25
N ALA A 173 0.01 -6.27 6.29
CA ALA A 173 -0.21 -4.84 6.52
C ALA A 173 0.55 -4.01 5.48
N GLY A 174 -0.15 -3.13 4.77
CA GLY A 174 0.44 -2.25 3.75
C GLY A 174 -0.14 -0.84 3.86
N GLY A 175 0.39 0.11 3.09
CA GLY A 175 -0.16 1.46 3.11
C GLY A 175 0.65 2.45 2.30
N GLY A 176 0.26 3.72 2.40
CA GLY A 176 0.90 4.83 1.72
C GLY A 176 0.54 6.18 2.34
N VAL A 177 1.37 7.17 2.05
CA VAL A 177 1.17 8.56 2.47
C VAL A 177 0.89 9.39 1.22
N VAL A 178 -0.17 10.18 1.25
CA VAL A 178 -0.53 11.11 0.18
C VAL A 178 -0.57 12.52 0.76
N ILE A 179 0.16 13.44 0.13
CA ILE A 179 0.29 14.84 0.56
C ILE A 179 -0.10 15.73 -0.62
N ASP A 180 -1.05 16.63 -0.40
CA ASP A 180 -1.54 17.57 -1.43
C ASP A 180 -1.98 16.82 -2.72
N GLY A 181 -2.63 15.66 -2.55
CA GLY A 181 -3.09 14.80 -3.65
C GLY A 181 -1.98 14.02 -4.37
N ALA A 182 -0.73 14.10 -3.92
CA ALA A 182 0.40 13.40 -4.49
C ALA A 182 0.90 12.27 -3.57
N LEU A 183 1.13 11.09 -4.14
CA LEU A 183 1.76 10.00 -3.40
C LEU A 183 3.17 10.42 -2.96
N TRP A 184 3.51 10.16 -1.68
CA TRP A 184 4.87 10.28 -1.17
C TRP A 184 5.53 8.90 -1.12
N PRO A 185 6.33 8.53 -2.15
CA PRO A 185 6.96 7.20 -2.21
C PRO A 185 8.17 7.07 -1.26
N GLY A 186 8.68 8.19 -0.75
CA GLY A 186 9.93 8.26 -0.02
C GLY A 186 11.18 7.98 -0.88
N ARG A 187 12.37 8.28 -0.35
CA ARG A 187 13.64 8.20 -1.10
C ARG A 187 13.92 6.81 -1.68
N HIS A 188 13.58 5.77 -0.92
CA HIS A 188 13.84 4.40 -1.35
C HIS A 188 12.65 3.77 -2.06
N GLY A 189 11.47 4.42 -2.16
CA GLY A 189 10.26 3.79 -2.71
C GLY A 189 9.56 2.83 -1.74
N ILE A 190 9.62 3.11 -0.43
CA ILE A 190 9.01 2.33 0.67
C ILE A 190 8.29 3.23 1.69
N GLY A 191 7.99 4.48 1.32
CA GLY A 191 7.28 5.42 2.20
C GLY A 191 5.90 4.85 2.56
N GLY A 192 5.52 4.84 3.83
CA GLY A 192 4.22 4.28 4.25
C GLY A 192 4.19 2.75 4.45
N GLU A 193 5.34 2.06 4.38
CA GLU A 193 5.50 0.64 4.78
C GLU A 193 5.36 0.42 6.30
N TRP A 194 4.25 0.86 6.87
CA TRP A 194 3.97 0.88 8.30
C TRP A 194 3.88 -0.53 8.90
N GLY A 195 3.47 -1.52 8.09
CA GLY A 195 3.42 -2.94 8.46
C GLY A 195 4.76 -3.48 8.98
N HIS A 196 5.87 -2.86 8.58
CA HIS A 196 7.22 -3.24 8.97
C HIS A 196 7.85 -2.34 10.06
N MET A 197 7.11 -1.37 10.60
CA MET A 197 7.53 -0.63 11.78
C MET A 197 7.68 -1.59 12.98
N CYS A 198 8.76 -1.44 13.75
CA CYS A 198 8.96 -2.24 14.94
C CYS A 198 8.14 -1.66 16.09
N ILE A 199 7.15 -2.40 16.59
CA ILE A 199 6.33 -2.03 17.75
C ILE A 199 6.66 -2.86 19.00
N GLU A 200 7.42 -3.95 18.82
CA GLU A 200 7.84 -4.83 19.91
C GLU A 200 9.30 -5.26 19.69
N ALA A 201 10.23 -4.56 20.35
CA ALA A 201 11.66 -4.82 20.20
C ALA A 201 12.01 -6.26 20.62
N GLY A 202 12.70 -7.00 19.75
CA GLY A 202 12.98 -8.41 20.01
C GLY A 202 11.73 -9.31 19.93
N GLY A 203 10.65 -8.81 19.36
CA GLY A 203 9.39 -9.52 19.18
C GLY A 203 9.41 -10.61 18.12
N ARG A 204 8.25 -10.88 17.53
CA ARG A 204 8.04 -11.96 16.55
C ARG A 204 8.88 -11.78 15.28
N PRO A 205 9.43 -12.87 14.69
CA PRO A 205 10.11 -12.78 13.41
C PRO A 205 9.16 -12.37 12.30
N CYS A 206 9.64 -11.55 11.37
CA CYS A 206 8.92 -11.12 10.17
C CYS A 206 9.67 -11.61 8.92
N TYR A 207 8.92 -11.88 7.85
CA TYR A 207 9.50 -12.31 6.57
C TYR A 207 10.48 -11.29 5.98
N CYS A 208 10.38 -10.01 6.36
CA CYS A 208 11.32 -8.97 5.96
C CYS A 208 12.72 -9.11 6.60
N GLY A 209 12.98 -10.18 7.35
CA GLY A 209 14.25 -10.46 8.03
C GLY A 209 14.42 -9.74 9.38
N ARG A 210 13.43 -8.97 9.82
CA ARG A 210 13.44 -8.23 11.10
C ARG A 210 12.53 -8.90 12.13
N ARG A 211 12.44 -8.29 13.31
CA ARG A 211 11.60 -8.77 14.42
C ARG A 211 10.75 -7.62 14.97
N GLY A 212 9.54 -7.93 15.42
CA GLY A 212 8.67 -6.96 16.08
C GLY A 212 7.80 -6.11 15.16
N CYS A 213 7.68 -6.47 13.87
CA CYS A 213 6.92 -5.70 12.89
C CYS A 213 5.42 -5.64 13.23
N VAL A 214 4.78 -4.49 12.99
CA VAL A 214 3.32 -4.28 13.16
C VAL A 214 2.49 -5.43 12.62
N GLU A 215 2.80 -5.86 11.39
CA GLU A 215 2.09 -6.95 10.72
C GLU A 215 2.03 -8.23 11.56
N GLN A 216 3.08 -8.51 12.33
CA GLN A 216 3.18 -9.74 13.12
C GLN A 216 2.31 -9.73 14.38
N TYR A 217 1.61 -8.63 14.64
CA TYR A 217 0.68 -8.49 15.75
C TYR A 217 -0.72 -8.08 15.29
N LEU A 218 -0.85 -7.34 14.19
CA LEU A 218 -2.12 -6.78 13.73
C LEU A 218 -2.73 -7.43 12.50
N SER A 219 -1.98 -8.18 11.70
CA SER A 219 -2.57 -8.81 10.52
C SER A 219 -3.56 -9.90 10.91
N GLY A 220 -4.47 -10.27 10.02
CA GLY A 220 -5.42 -11.36 10.27
C GLY A 220 -4.71 -12.67 10.58
N THR A 221 -3.60 -12.97 9.91
CA THR A 221 -2.79 -14.16 10.20
C THR A 221 -2.11 -14.08 11.57
N ALA A 222 -1.77 -12.87 12.04
CA ALA A 222 -1.24 -12.66 13.39
C ALA A 222 -2.30 -12.88 14.47
N LEU A 223 -3.52 -12.36 14.28
CA LEU A 223 -4.62 -12.54 15.23
C LEU A 223 -5.09 -14.00 15.29
N GLU A 224 -5.21 -14.68 14.15
CA GLU A 224 -5.52 -16.11 14.08
C GLU A 224 -4.48 -16.95 14.84
N ARG A 225 -3.18 -16.64 14.65
CA ARG A 225 -2.10 -17.29 15.40
C ARG A 225 -2.20 -16.99 16.89
N ARG A 226 -2.46 -15.75 17.29
CA ARG A 226 -2.54 -15.32 18.69
C ARG A 226 -3.69 -16.02 19.42
N TYR A 227 -4.84 -16.15 18.77
CA TYR A 227 -5.98 -16.90 19.30
C TYR A 227 -5.61 -18.35 19.63
N ARG A 228 -4.90 -19.03 18.72
CA ARG A 228 -4.41 -20.39 18.95
C ARG A 228 -3.39 -20.48 20.08
N GLU A 229 -2.47 -19.53 20.16
CA GLU A 229 -1.45 -19.48 21.24
C GLU A 229 -2.08 -19.33 22.63
N LEU A 230 -3.24 -18.68 22.71
CA LEU A 230 -4.01 -18.51 23.94
C LEU A 230 -4.96 -19.69 24.23
N GLY A 231 -4.89 -20.77 23.45
CA GLY A 231 -5.68 -21.99 23.66
C GLY A 231 -6.97 -22.09 22.85
N GLY A 232 -7.23 -21.13 21.95
CA GLY A 232 -8.34 -21.21 21.02
C GLY A 232 -8.14 -22.28 19.93
N PRO A 233 -9.22 -22.84 19.34
CA PRO A 233 -9.12 -23.74 18.19
C PRO A 233 -8.58 -23.04 16.94
N VAL A 234 -8.18 -23.84 15.94
CA VAL A 234 -7.76 -23.31 14.63
C VAL A 234 -8.97 -22.75 13.89
N LEU A 235 -9.10 -21.42 13.88
CA LEU A 235 -10.18 -20.69 13.23
C LEU A 235 -9.61 -19.56 12.36
N ARG A 236 -10.38 -19.18 11.34
CA ARG A 236 -10.14 -17.94 10.58
C ARG A 236 -10.69 -16.74 11.35
N LEU A 237 -10.10 -15.56 11.13
CA LEU A 237 -10.45 -14.35 11.87
C LEU A 237 -11.96 -14.05 11.95
N PRO A 238 -12.78 -14.16 10.87
CA PRO A 238 -14.21 -13.90 10.97
C PRO A 238 -14.93 -14.77 12.00
N ALA A 239 -14.53 -16.04 12.12
CA ALA A 239 -15.09 -16.96 13.11
C ALA A 239 -14.61 -16.65 14.53
N ILE A 240 -13.39 -16.14 14.69
CA ILE A 240 -12.89 -15.65 15.99
C ILE A 240 -13.71 -14.44 16.43
N VAL A 241 -13.91 -13.47 15.53
CA VAL A 241 -14.68 -12.24 15.80
C VAL A 241 -16.11 -12.56 16.21
N ALA A 242 -16.78 -13.47 15.50
CA ALA A 242 -18.15 -13.89 15.80
C ALA A 242 -18.30 -14.52 17.20
N ARG A 243 -17.21 -15.05 17.78
CA ARG A 243 -17.22 -15.68 19.11
C ARG A 243 -16.84 -14.72 20.24
N ALA A 244 -16.44 -13.49 19.94
CA ALA A 244 -15.92 -12.57 20.96
C ALA A 244 -16.90 -12.24 22.10
N GLY A 245 -18.21 -12.41 21.89
CA GLY A 245 -19.23 -12.25 22.94
C GLY A 245 -19.32 -13.41 23.94
N GLU A 246 -18.81 -14.59 23.59
CA GLU A 246 -18.96 -15.84 24.37
C GLU A 246 -17.61 -16.49 24.71
N ASP A 247 -16.57 -16.17 23.96
CA ASP A 247 -15.22 -16.72 24.09
C ASP A 247 -14.27 -15.64 24.60
N THR A 248 -13.86 -15.78 25.86
CA THR A 248 -12.94 -14.85 26.53
C THR A 248 -11.59 -14.76 25.84
N VAL A 249 -11.12 -15.82 25.18
CA VAL A 249 -9.87 -15.81 24.42
C VAL A 249 -10.04 -14.99 23.14
N ALA A 250 -11.18 -15.13 22.45
CA ALA A 250 -11.48 -14.30 21.28
C ALA A 250 -11.58 -12.82 21.65
N ALA A 251 -12.28 -12.50 22.76
CA ALA A 251 -12.37 -11.15 23.28
C ALA A 251 -10.97 -10.57 23.61
N GLN A 252 -10.11 -11.35 24.27
CA GLN A 252 -8.74 -10.93 24.58
C GLN A 252 -7.93 -10.61 23.32
N VAL A 253 -8.02 -11.45 22.27
CA VAL A 253 -7.30 -11.21 21.00
C VAL A 253 -7.73 -9.90 20.35
N LEU A 254 -9.02 -9.59 20.35
CA LEU A 254 -9.52 -8.34 19.78
C LEU A 254 -9.11 -7.11 20.61
N ALA A 255 -9.11 -7.24 21.94
CA ALA A 255 -8.62 -6.19 22.83
C ALA A 255 -7.11 -5.93 22.64
N GLU A 256 -6.30 -6.98 22.51
CA GLU A 256 -4.88 -6.87 22.15
C GLU A 256 -4.70 -6.19 20.79
N ALA A 257 -5.53 -6.53 19.79
CA ALA A 257 -5.49 -5.90 18.47
C ALA A 257 -5.74 -4.38 18.54
N ALA A 258 -6.74 -3.94 19.30
CA ALA A 258 -6.99 -2.51 19.52
C ALA A 258 -5.81 -1.80 20.20
N GLY A 259 -5.17 -2.45 21.18
CA GLY A 259 -3.96 -1.92 21.84
C GLY A 259 -2.79 -1.75 20.87
N TRP A 260 -2.47 -2.80 20.11
CA TRP A 260 -1.40 -2.76 19.11
C TRP A 260 -1.69 -1.76 17.99
N PHE A 261 -2.95 -1.62 17.58
CA PHE A 261 -3.39 -0.65 16.58
C PHE A 261 -3.16 0.77 17.10
N GLY A 262 -3.61 1.06 18.32
CA GLY A 262 -3.40 2.36 18.95
C GLY A 262 -1.93 2.74 19.08
N LEU A 263 -1.08 1.80 19.50
CA LEU A 263 0.37 2.01 19.59
C LEU A 263 0.98 2.34 18.22
N ALA A 264 0.69 1.54 17.20
CA ALA A 264 1.26 1.70 15.87
C ALA A 264 0.76 2.98 15.19
N VAL A 265 -0.55 3.19 15.16
CA VAL A 265 -1.18 4.31 14.44
C VAL A 265 -1.02 5.62 15.20
N GLY A 266 -1.09 5.62 16.53
CA GLY A 266 -0.77 6.82 17.33
C GLY A 266 0.68 7.27 17.16
N SER A 267 1.61 6.33 16.95
CA SER A 267 3.00 6.68 16.61
C SER A 267 3.12 7.30 15.21
N LEU A 268 2.29 6.89 14.25
CA LEU A 268 2.19 7.55 12.94
C LEU A 268 1.60 8.96 13.06
N VAL A 269 0.58 9.15 13.91
CA VAL A 269 0.05 10.48 14.21
C VAL A 269 1.14 11.38 14.76
N ASN A 270 1.93 10.92 15.74
CA ASN A 270 3.04 11.71 16.29
C ASN A 270 4.10 12.09 15.25
N LEU A 271 4.29 11.27 14.22
CA LEU A 271 5.31 11.49 13.20
C LEU A 271 4.82 12.38 12.04
N LEU A 272 3.58 12.18 11.59
CA LEU A 272 3.06 12.75 10.34
C LEU A 272 1.91 13.74 10.55
N ASP A 273 1.23 13.69 11.70
CA ASP A 273 0.07 14.50 12.06
C ASP A 273 -0.98 14.61 10.92
N PRO A 274 -1.58 13.47 10.51
CA PRO A 274 -2.47 13.44 9.35
C PRO A 274 -3.84 14.05 9.62
N ASP A 275 -4.44 14.62 8.58
CA ASP A 275 -5.85 15.04 8.61
C ASP A 275 -6.78 13.84 8.75
N VAL A 276 -6.47 12.77 7.99
CA VAL A 276 -7.31 11.57 7.89
C VAL A 276 -6.48 10.31 7.66
N ILE A 277 -6.93 9.24 8.31
CA ILE A 277 -6.45 7.88 8.15
C ILE A 277 -7.60 7.07 7.57
N VAL A 278 -7.42 6.54 6.37
CA VAL A 278 -8.36 5.61 5.73
C VAL A 278 -7.84 4.20 5.96
N LEU A 279 -8.58 3.41 6.74
CA LEU A 279 -8.20 2.05 7.08
C LEU A 279 -8.99 1.07 6.21
N GLY A 280 -8.32 0.36 5.30
CA GLY A 280 -8.92 -0.68 4.46
C GLY A 280 -8.43 -2.09 4.77
N GLY A 281 -8.77 -3.03 3.88
CA GLY A 281 -8.49 -4.47 4.05
C GLY A 281 -9.52 -5.18 4.93
N GLY A 282 -9.46 -6.51 4.99
CA GLY A 282 -10.49 -7.31 5.68
C GLY A 282 -10.66 -6.99 7.16
N LEU A 283 -9.63 -6.48 7.84
CA LEU A 283 -9.69 -6.12 9.26
C LEU A 283 -10.30 -4.73 9.49
N SER A 284 -10.46 -3.91 8.46
CA SER A 284 -11.21 -2.64 8.56
C SER A 284 -12.70 -2.82 8.87
N GLN A 285 -13.19 -4.06 8.91
CA GLN A 285 -14.57 -4.39 9.33
C GLN A 285 -14.68 -4.66 10.83
N LEU A 286 -13.58 -4.56 11.59
CA LEU A 286 -13.59 -4.79 13.02
C LEU A 286 -13.95 -3.50 13.77
N ASP A 287 -15.13 -3.46 14.39
CA ASP A 287 -15.61 -2.33 15.18
C ASP A 287 -14.61 -1.93 16.28
N VAL A 288 -13.91 -2.92 16.85
CA VAL A 288 -12.89 -2.73 17.90
C VAL A 288 -11.78 -1.76 17.47
N LEU A 289 -11.46 -1.66 16.17
CA LEU A 289 -10.42 -0.77 15.67
C LEU A 289 -10.90 0.70 15.62
N PHE A 290 -12.17 0.93 15.31
CA PHE A 290 -12.79 2.25 15.27
C PHE A 290 -13.26 2.72 16.66
N GLY A 291 -13.53 1.78 17.57
CA GLY A 291 -13.83 2.01 18.98
C GLY A 291 -12.56 2.06 19.84
N GLU A 292 -12.22 0.94 20.48
CA GLU A 292 -11.09 0.87 21.43
C GLU A 292 -9.75 1.20 20.77
N GLY A 293 -9.55 0.82 19.51
CA GLY A 293 -8.34 1.11 18.74
C GLY A 293 -8.16 2.62 18.52
N ARG A 294 -9.23 3.34 18.16
CA ARG A 294 -9.21 4.81 18.06
C ARG A 294 -8.96 5.47 19.42
N ALA A 295 -9.54 4.94 20.49
CA ALA A 295 -9.28 5.43 21.84
C ALA A 295 -7.81 5.19 22.26
N ALA A 296 -7.23 4.04 21.90
CA ALA A 296 -5.83 3.74 22.15
C ALA A 296 -4.89 4.61 21.30
N MET A 297 -5.25 4.87 20.04
CA MET A 297 -4.55 5.82 19.16
C MET A 297 -4.52 7.22 19.78
N ALA A 298 -5.64 7.71 20.32
CA ALA A 298 -5.71 9.00 20.99
C ALA A 298 -4.84 9.08 22.24
N ARG A 299 -4.75 8.01 23.04
CA ARG A 299 -3.86 7.96 24.22
C ARG A 299 -2.38 7.95 23.85
N GLN A 300 -2.04 7.38 22.69
CA GLN A 300 -0.66 7.31 22.20
C GLN A 300 -0.22 8.62 21.53
N ALA A 301 -1.16 9.37 20.97
CA ALA A 301 -0.87 10.65 20.32
C ALA A 301 -0.46 11.72 21.34
N MET A 302 0.54 12.53 21.01
CA MET A 302 1.06 13.63 21.84
C MET A 302 0.18 14.88 21.69
N THR A 303 -1.13 14.71 21.88
CA THR A 303 -2.13 15.79 21.84
C THR A 303 -3.22 15.51 22.86
N GLU A 304 -3.75 16.57 23.47
CA GLU A 304 -4.88 16.47 24.41
C GLU A 304 -6.18 16.08 23.70
N THR A 305 -6.34 16.48 22.44
CA THR A 305 -7.53 16.19 21.63
C THR A 305 -7.12 15.73 20.25
N LEU A 306 -7.39 14.45 19.95
CA LEU A 306 -7.11 13.88 18.63
C LEU A 306 -8.18 14.31 17.62
N GLN A 307 -7.80 15.18 16.69
CA GLN A 307 -8.67 15.65 15.60
C GLN A 307 -8.57 14.81 14.32
N THR A 308 -7.48 14.06 14.14
CA THR A 308 -7.30 13.12 13.03
C THR A 308 -8.51 12.21 12.87
N LEU A 309 -9.07 12.20 11.66
CA LEU A 309 -10.18 11.33 11.30
C LEU A 309 -9.69 9.90 11.07
N LEU A 310 -10.48 8.91 11.48
CA LEU A 310 -10.27 7.50 11.14
C LEU A 310 -11.52 7.01 10.41
N LEU A 311 -11.39 6.72 9.12
CA LEU A 311 -12.51 6.40 8.23
C LEU A 311 -12.36 5.02 7.57
N PRO A 312 -13.47 4.31 7.32
CA PRO A 312 -13.47 3.12 6.47
C PRO A 312 -13.21 3.50 5.00
N PRO A 313 -12.78 2.54 4.15
CA PRO A 313 -12.51 2.82 2.74
C PRO A 313 -13.83 2.97 1.97
N ARG A 314 -13.85 3.77 0.90
CA ARG A 314 -15.04 3.96 0.05
C ARG A 314 -15.02 3.15 -1.24
N LEU A 315 -13.84 2.75 -1.72
CA LEU A 315 -13.68 2.11 -3.03
C LEU A 315 -13.54 0.57 -2.93
N GLY A 316 -13.28 0.06 -1.71
CA GLY A 316 -13.19 -1.38 -1.42
C GLY A 316 -12.20 -2.09 -2.34
N ASP A 317 -12.61 -3.22 -2.91
CA ASP A 317 -11.83 -4.03 -3.86
C ASP A 317 -11.34 -3.26 -5.11
N SER A 318 -11.89 -2.09 -5.40
CA SER A 318 -11.51 -1.31 -6.58
C SER A 318 -10.31 -0.39 -6.35
N SER A 319 -9.86 -0.25 -5.10
CA SER A 319 -8.78 0.68 -4.71
C SER A 319 -7.46 0.37 -5.42
N GLY A 320 -7.09 -0.91 -5.54
CA GLY A 320 -5.83 -1.33 -6.17
C GLY A 320 -5.77 -0.93 -7.65
N VAL A 321 -6.77 -1.33 -8.43
CA VAL A 321 -6.80 -1.06 -9.88
C VAL A 321 -7.00 0.43 -10.20
N LEU A 322 -7.80 1.15 -9.41
CA LEU A 322 -7.98 2.59 -9.59
C LEU A 322 -6.72 3.37 -9.19
N GLY A 323 -6.03 2.96 -8.12
CA GLY A 323 -4.75 3.54 -7.72
C GLY A 323 -3.68 3.34 -8.78
N ALA A 324 -3.65 2.17 -9.43
CA ALA A 324 -2.80 1.90 -10.57
C ALA A 324 -3.13 2.81 -11.77
N ALA A 325 -4.42 2.99 -12.10
CA ALA A 325 -4.80 3.91 -13.17
C ALA A 325 -4.40 5.38 -12.85
N LEU A 326 -4.60 5.82 -11.60
CA LEU A 326 -4.26 7.17 -11.14
C LEU A 326 -2.76 7.47 -11.26
N ILE A 327 -1.88 6.56 -10.81
CA ILE A 327 -0.44 6.80 -10.93
C ILE A 327 0.00 6.82 -12.40
N GLY A 328 -0.62 6.00 -13.25
CA GLY A 328 -0.40 6.02 -14.69
C GLY A 328 -0.77 7.36 -15.32
N ALA A 329 -1.81 8.03 -14.84
CA ALA A 329 -2.23 9.34 -15.30
C ALA A 329 -1.20 10.45 -14.99
N THR A 330 -0.41 10.32 -13.92
CA THR A 330 0.56 11.37 -13.51
C THR A 330 1.79 11.50 -14.42
N VAL A 331 2.06 10.51 -15.28
CA VAL A 331 3.22 10.51 -16.20
C VAL A 331 2.80 10.72 -17.66
N GLY A 332 1.50 10.61 -17.96
CA GLY A 332 0.95 10.76 -19.31
C GLY A 332 0.46 12.16 -19.67
N ALA A 333 0.78 13.17 -18.85
CA ALA A 333 0.41 14.57 -19.04
C ALA A 333 1.60 15.42 -19.48
#